data_AF-A0A1S9CK27-F1
#
_entry.id   AF-A0A1S9CK27-F1
#
_cell.length_a   1.000
_cell.length_b   1.000
_cell.length_c   1.000
_cell.angle_alpha   90.00
_cell.angle_beta   90.00
_cell.angle_gamma   90.00
#
_symmetry.space_group_name_H-M   'P 1'
#
loop_
_entity.id
_entity.type
_entity.pdbx_description
1 polymer ?
#
loop_
_entity_poly.entity_id
_entity_poly.type
_entity_poly.pdbx_seq_one_letter_code
_entity_poly.pdbx_strand_id
1 'polypeptide(L)'
;MILVADVGNTNIVMGVMHEDELVTRFKITTQTSYTSDEYGVLILNILEKNGVYVGDITGSIIGSVVPDIMYSLRKAFEKYIKTKPLIVQAGTKTGIAIKCDNPKEVGADRIVNCVAANELYGSPCIVIDFGTATTYDILNSKSEFIAGITSPGIRISADALWKNTAQLPHVEIKITKGILDAKNTITSMQTGLVYGYIGQVEYIINRAKIEMNEPNLKVIATGGLANIIREGTDVIEVYDPILTLKGLNLIYKKNI
;
A
#
# COMPACT_ATOMS: atom_id res chain seq x y z
N MET A 1 -21.09 -0.98 9.30
CA MET A 1 -19.68 -1.27 8.97
C MET A 1 -19.33 -0.65 7.62
N ILE A 2 -18.06 -0.34 7.37
CA ILE A 2 -17.61 0.30 6.12
C ILE A 2 -16.74 -0.67 5.32
N LEU A 3 -17.11 -0.92 4.06
CA LEU A 3 -16.28 -1.69 3.13
C LEU A 3 -15.25 -0.76 2.47
N VAL A 4 -13.98 -0.98 2.76
CA VAL A 4 -12.86 -0.23 2.18
C VAL A 4 -12.17 -1.09 1.12
N ALA A 5 -11.81 -0.50 -0.03
CA ALA A 5 -11.07 -1.20 -1.09
C ALA A 5 -9.90 -0.35 -1.59
N ASP A 6 -8.71 -0.92 -1.53
CA ASP A 6 -7.49 -0.41 -2.15
C ASP A 6 -7.20 -1.21 -3.43
N VAL A 7 -7.28 -0.54 -4.56
CA VAL A 7 -7.14 -1.14 -5.90
C VAL A 7 -5.77 -0.80 -6.46
N GLY A 8 -4.86 -1.76 -6.33
CA GLY A 8 -3.53 -1.72 -6.94
C GLY A 8 -3.46 -2.46 -8.27
N ASN A 9 -2.34 -2.29 -8.98
CA ASN A 9 -2.09 -2.95 -10.28
C ASN A 9 -2.10 -4.47 -10.22
N THR A 10 -1.55 -5.05 -9.15
CA THR A 10 -1.45 -6.51 -9.00
C THR A 10 -2.60 -7.10 -8.20
N ASN A 11 -3.05 -6.40 -7.16
CA ASN A 11 -4.06 -6.91 -6.24
C ASN A 11 -5.03 -5.79 -5.81
N ILE A 12 -6.25 -6.20 -5.50
CA ILE A 12 -7.23 -5.40 -4.77
C ILE A 12 -7.25 -5.92 -3.33
N VAL A 13 -6.93 -5.05 -2.37
CA VAL A 13 -7.02 -5.34 -0.94
C VAL A 13 -8.31 -4.73 -0.41
N MET A 14 -9.17 -5.56 0.17
CA MET A 14 -10.42 -5.09 0.76
C MET A 14 -10.44 -5.39 2.25
N GLY A 15 -11.13 -4.52 2.99
CA GLY A 15 -11.38 -4.71 4.41
C GLY A 15 -12.77 -4.23 4.80
N VAL A 16 -13.31 -4.83 5.86
CA VAL A 16 -14.53 -4.34 6.50
C VAL A 16 -14.12 -3.71 7.81
N MET A 17 -14.41 -2.43 7.97
CA MET A 17 -14.09 -1.64 9.15
C MET A 17 -15.34 -1.48 10.02
N HIS A 18 -15.22 -1.73 11.31
CA HIS A 18 -16.20 -1.35 12.32
C HIS A 18 -15.54 -0.31 13.23
N GLU A 19 -16.03 0.93 13.16
CA GLU A 19 -15.34 2.09 13.75
C GLU A 19 -13.89 2.21 13.26
N ASP A 20 -12.89 1.90 14.08
CA ASP A 20 -11.46 1.90 13.73
C ASP A 20 -10.83 0.50 13.71
N GLU A 21 -11.65 -0.53 13.96
CA GLU A 21 -11.22 -1.92 13.98
C GLU A 21 -11.48 -2.63 12.65
N LEU A 22 -10.53 -3.47 12.25
CA LEU A 22 -10.65 -4.31 11.07
C LEU A 22 -11.36 -5.61 11.41
N VAL A 23 -12.59 -5.78 10.92
CA VAL A 23 -13.40 -7.00 11.12
C VAL A 23 -12.87 -8.14 10.27
N THR A 24 -12.62 -7.87 8.99
CA THR A 24 -12.04 -8.85 8.06
C THR A 24 -11.24 -8.14 6.99
N ARG A 25 -10.21 -8.82 6.48
CA ARG A 25 -9.44 -8.40 5.31
C ARG A 25 -9.27 -9.55 4.34
N PHE A 26 -9.39 -9.25 3.06
CA PHE A 26 -9.13 -10.19 2.00
C PHE A 26 -8.44 -9.50 0.82
N LYS A 27 -7.86 -10.30 -0.05
CA LYS A 27 -7.12 -9.84 -1.21
C LYS A 27 -7.54 -10.67 -2.42
N ILE A 28 -7.77 -10.01 -3.53
CA ILE A 28 -8.04 -10.65 -4.83
C ILE A 28 -7.08 -10.09 -5.87
N THR A 29 -6.78 -10.87 -6.90
CA THR A 29 -5.97 -10.39 -8.04
C THR A 29 -6.74 -9.33 -8.81
N THR A 30 -6.07 -8.26 -9.22
CA THR A 30 -6.67 -7.24 -10.08
C THR A 30 -6.88 -7.82 -11.48
N GLN A 31 -8.12 -7.87 -11.95
CA GLN A 31 -8.49 -8.44 -13.24
C GLN A 31 -9.23 -7.40 -14.09
N THR A 32 -8.60 -6.96 -15.18
CA THR A 32 -9.19 -5.93 -16.07
C THR A 32 -10.34 -6.46 -16.91
N SER A 33 -10.40 -7.77 -17.12
CA SER A 33 -11.47 -8.43 -17.87
C SER A 33 -12.73 -8.69 -17.07
N TYR A 34 -12.71 -8.53 -15.73
CA TYR A 34 -13.85 -8.86 -14.89
C TYR A 34 -14.99 -7.85 -15.05
N THR A 35 -16.19 -8.40 -15.22
CA THR A 35 -17.46 -7.69 -15.20
C THR A 35 -17.89 -7.33 -13.78
N SER A 36 -18.92 -6.48 -13.66
CA SER A 36 -19.53 -6.15 -12.37
C SER A 36 -20.06 -7.36 -11.62
N ASP A 37 -20.49 -8.39 -12.36
CA ASP A 37 -21.14 -9.57 -11.79
C ASP A 37 -20.10 -10.56 -11.24
N GLU A 38 -18.98 -10.72 -11.94
CA GLU A 38 -17.83 -11.49 -11.45
C GLU A 38 -17.23 -10.86 -10.19
N TYR A 39 -17.00 -9.54 -10.19
CA TYR A 39 -16.58 -8.84 -8.98
C TYR A 39 -17.61 -8.97 -7.86
N GLY A 40 -18.89 -8.75 -8.16
CA GLY A 40 -19.98 -8.80 -7.18
C GLY A 40 -20.09 -10.15 -6.48
N VAL A 41 -20.14 -11.24 -7.25
CA VAL A 41 -20.21 -12.61 -6.72
C VAL A 41 -18.96 -12.94 -5.89
N LEU A 42 -17.77 -12.58 -6.37
CA LEU A 42 -16.53 -12.84 -5.65
C LEU A 42 -16.50 -12.14 -4.28
N ILE A 43 -16.83 -10.84 -4.25
CA ILE A 43 -16.84 -10.05 -3.02
C ILE A 43 -17.89 -10.58 -2.05
N LEU A 44 -19.11 -10.85 -2.53
CA LEU A 44 -20.19 -11.39 -1.69
C LEU A 44 -19.82 -12.72 -1.05
N ASN A 45 -19.30 -13.66 -1.83
CA ASN A 45 -18.92 -14.97 -1.33
C ASN A 45 -17.84 -14.87 -0.24
N ILE A 46 -16.85 -14.00 -0.42
CA ILE A 46 -15.79 -13.81 0.59
C ILE A 46 -16.36 -13.17 1.86
N LEU A 47 -17.19 -12.14 1.72
CA LEU A 47 -17.83 -11.48 2.87
C LEU A 47 -18.67 -12.46 3.69
N GLU A 48 -19.53 -13.24 3.02
CA GLU A 48 -20.39 -14.23 3.66
C GLU A 48 -19.56 -15.31 4.37
N LYS A 49 -18.50 -15.81 3.73
CA LYS A 49 -17.58 -16.79 4.35
C LYS A 49 -16.83 -16.25 5.56
N ASN A 50 -16.65 -14.94 5.63
CA ASN A 50 -16.02 -14.26 6.76
C ASN A 50 -17.06 -13.75 7.78
N GLY A 51 -18.33 -14.14 7.66
CA GLY A 51 -19.39 -13.79 8.61
C GLY A 51 -19.85 -12.33 8.53
N VAL A 52 -19.60 -11.64 7.41
CA VAL A 52 -20.09 -10.28 7.16
C VAL A 52 -21.21 -10.34 6.13
N TYR A 53 -22.40 -9.88 6.49
CA TYR A 53 -23.54 -9.84 5.58
C TYR A 53 -23.68 -8.44 4.97
N VAL A 54 -24.25 -8.37 3.76
CA VAL A 54 -24.44 -7.09 3.06
C VAL A 54 -25.24 -6.09 3.90
N GLY A 55 -26.21 -6.57 4.68
CA GLY A 55 -27.02 -5.73 5.57
C GLY A 55 -26.23 -5.01 6.66
N ASP A 56 -25.02 -5.49 6.99
CA ASP A 56 -24.14 -4.88 8.00
C ASP A 56 -23.28 -3.75 7.41
N ILE A 57 -23.17 -3.69 6.08
CA ILE A 57 -22.36 -2.71 5.35
C ILE A 57 -23.21 -1.47 5.05
N THR A 58 -22.90 -0.38 5.74
CA THR A 58 -23.64 0.89 5.67
C THR A 58 -23.01 1.89 4.72
N GLY A 59 -21.77 1.62 4.28
CA GLY A 59 -21.00 2.53 3.46
C GLY A 59 -19.80 1.84 2.83
N SER A 60 -19.23 2.50 1.84
CA SER A 60 -18.05 1.98 1.15
C SER A 60 -17.19 3.09 0.56
N ILE A 61 -15.89 2.82 0.46
CA ILE A 61 -14.90 3.71 -0.15
C ILE A 61 -13.90 2.90 -0.98
N ILE A 62 -13.46 3.47 -2.11
CA ILE A 62 -12.47 2.88 -3.00
C ILE A 62 -11.34 3.88 -3.25
N GLY A 63 -10.10 3.49 -2.97
CA GLY A 63 -8.89 4.10 -3.51
C GLY A 63 -8.38 3.27 -4.68
N SER A 64 -7.99 3.89 -5.79
CA SER A 64 -7.55 3.16 -6.98
C SER A 64 -6.49 3.89 -7.77
N VAL A 65 -5.52 3.11 -8.25
CA VAL A 65 -4.54 3.51 -9.27
C VAL A 65 -4.77 2.79 -10.60
N VAL A 66 -5.88 2.05 -10.75
CA VAL A 66 -6.22 1.25 -11.93
C VAL A 66 -7.57 1.71 -12.50
N PRO A 67 -7.58 2.64 -13.48
CA PRO A 67 -8.81 3.20 -14.03
C PRO A 67 -9.72 2.17 -14.72
N ASP A 68 -9.11 1.19 -15.41
CA ASP A 68 -9.81 0.27 -16.31
C ASP A 68 -10.86 -0.61 -15.61
N ILE A 69 -10.68 -0.88 -14.31
CA ILE A 69 -11.62 -1.72 -13.54
C ILE A 69 -12.72 -0.92 -12.85
N MET A 70 -12.57 0.41 -12.76
CA MET A 70 -13.40 1.23 -11.87
C MET A 70 -14.86 1.23 -12.26
N TYR A 71 -15.18 1.13 -13.55
CA TYR A 71 -16.57 1.02 -14.00
C TYR A 71 -17.22 -0.26 -13.45
N SER A 72 -16.60 -1.43 -13.71
CA SER A 72 -17.09 -2.73 -13.27
C SER A 72 -17.15 -2.83 -11.75
N LEU A 73 -16.10 -2.41 -11.04
CA LEU A 73 -16.02 -2.50 -9.59
C LEU A 73 -17.06 -1.60 -8.90
N ARG A 74 -17.25 -0.37 -9.38
CA ARG A 74 -18.30 0.51 -8.84
C ARG A 74 -19.69 -0.07 -9.04
N LYS A 75 -19.96 -0.65 -10.22
CA LYS A 75 -21.23 -1.32 -10.49
C LYS A 75 -21.44 -2.56 -9.64
N ALA A 76 -20.37 -3.29 -9.31
CA ALA A 76 -20.43 -4.40 -8.37
C ALA A 76 -20.87 -3.92 -6.96
N PHE A 77 -20.28 -2.84 -6.46
CA PHE A 77 -20.64 -2.25 -5.16
C PHE A 77 -22.12 -1.79 -5.16
N GLU A 78 -22.54 -1.05 -6.18
CA GLU A 78 -23.93 -0.57 -6.30
C GLU A 78 -24.94 -1.73 -6.39
N LYS A 79 -24.65 -2.75 -7.22
CA LYS A 79 -25.58 -3.85 -7.50
C LYS A 79 -25.64 -4.89 -6.38
N TYR A 80 -24.50 -5.27 -5.80
CA TYR A 80 -24.39 -6.41 -4.90
C TYR A 80 -24.18 -6.02 -3.44
N ILE A 81 -23.36 -4.99 -3.17
CA ILE A 81 -23.11 -4.49 -1.81
C ILE A 81 -24.16 -3.44 -1.39
N LYS A 82 -24.95 -2.94 -2.35
CA LYS A 82 -26.03 -1.96 -2.14
C LYS A 82 -25.53 -0.62 -1.57
N THR A 83 -24.28 -0.28 -1.84
CA THR A 83 -23.67 1.01 -1.46
C THR A 83 -23.19 1.76 -2.70
N LYS A 84 -23.22 3.10 -2.63
CA LYS A 84 -22.53 3.96 -3.60
C LYS A 84 -21.14 4.29 -3.05
N PRO A 85 -20.05 3.73 -3.61
CA PRO A 85 -18.73 3.95 -3.04
C PRO A 85 -18.27 5.40 -3.21
N LEU A 86 -17.73 5.97 -2.12
CA LEU A 86 -16.89 7.17 -2.20
C LEU A 86 -15.61 6.79 -2.94
N ILE A 87 -15.22 7.58 -3.93
CA ILE A 87 -13.98 7.34 -4.70
C ILE A 87 -12.94 8.36 -4.25
N VAL A 88 -11.78 7.90 -3.81
CA VAL A 88 -10.65 8.78 -3.48
C VAL A 88 -10.08 9.33 -4.78
N GLN A 89 -10.25 10.63 -4.97
CA GLN A 89 -9.79 11.37 -6.15
C GLN A 89 -9.48 12.82 -5.78
N ALA A 90 -8.93 13.60 -6.73
CA ALA A 90 -8.71 15.03 -6.54
C ALA A 90 -10.01 15.73 -6.08
N GLY A 91 -9.91 16.51 -5.00
CA GLY A 91 -11.05 17.18 -4.36
C GLY A 91 -11.70 16.42 -3.20
N THR A 92 -11.30 15.17 -2.93
CA THR A 92 -11.67 14.46 -1.69
C THR A 92 -11.09 15.18 -0.48
N LYS A 93 -11.85 15.32 0.61
CA LYS A 93 -11.31 15.90 1.86
C LYS A 93 -10.37 14.88 2.51
N THR A 94 -9.06 15.12 2.43
CA THR A 94 -8.03 14.23 2.97
C THR A 94 -7.47 14.71 4.30
N GLY A 95 -7.49 16.02 4.56
CA GLY A 95 -6.95 16.62 5.79
C GLY A 95 -5.44 16.89 5.76
N ILE A 96 -4.77 16.60 4.64
CA ILE A 96 -3.36 16.95 4.40
C ILE A 96 -3.25 17.84 3.16
N ALA A 97 -2.28 18.75 3.15
CA ALA A 97 -1.98 19.56 1.97
C ALA A 97 -0.98 18.83 1.06
N ILE A 98 -1.23 18.86 -0.26
CA ILE A 98 -0.33 18.24 -1.25
C ILE A 98 0.52 19.34 -1.88
N LYS A 99 1.80 19.39 -1.51
CA LYS A 99 2.80 20.37 -1.97
C LYS A 99 3.77 19.73 -2.94
N CYS A 100 3.27 19.36 -4.12
CA CYS A 100 4.09 18.97 -5.26
C CYS A 100 3.66 19.78 -6.49
N ASP A 101 4.49 19.75 -7.54
CA ASP A 101 4.26 20.53 -8.76
C ASP A 101 2.92 20.18 -9.42
N ASN A 102 2.53 18.90 -9.39
CA ASN A 102 1.23 18.45 -9.86
C ASN A 102 0.50 17.56 -8.83
N PRO A 103 -0.33 18.16 -7.95
CA PRO A 103 -1.07 17.42 -6.93
C PRO A 103 -2.03 16.36 -7.47
N LYS A 104 -2.47 16.49 -8.74
CA LYS A 104 -3.42 15.55 -9.35
C LYS A 104 -2.77 14.24 -9.82
N GLU A 105 -1.44 14.22 -9.96
CA GLU A 105 -0.69 13.04 -10.40
C GLU A 105 -0.26 12.15 -9.23
N VAL A 106 -0.43 12.61 -7.99
CA VAL A 106 -0.13 11.78 -6.82
C VAL A 106 -1.16 10.66 -6.73
N GLY A 107 -0.67 9.41 -6.70
CA GLY A 107 -1.50 8.22 -6.56
C GLY A 107 -2.39 8.28 -5.32
N ALA A 108 -3.61 7.76 -5.45
CA ALA A 108 -4.59 7.77 -4.36
C ALA A 108 -4.09 6.96 -3.15
N ASP A 109 -3.43 5.83 -3.38
CA ASP A 109 -2.76 4.99 -2.39
C ASP A 109 -1.74 5.77 -1.54
N ARG A 110 -0.90 6.60 -2.17
CA ARG A 110 0.10 7.43 -1.50
C ARG A 110 -0.54 8.46 -0.57
N ILE A 111 -1.59 9.12 -1.06
CA ILE A 111 -2.36 10.09 -0.28
C ILE A 111 -3.03 9.40 0.92
N VAL A 112 -3.68 8.25 0.69
CA VAL A 112 -4.35 7.46 1.72
C VAL A 112 -3.35 7.04 2.81
N ASN A 113 -2.19 6.52 2.42
CA ASN A 113 -1.13 6.12 3.33
C ASN A 113 -0.63 7.30 4.17
N CYS A 114 -0.46 8.48 3.57
CA CYS A 114 -0.08 9.69 4.27
C CYS A 114 -1.14 10.18 5.26
N VAL A 115 -2.42 10.14 4.88
CA VAL A 115 -3.52 10.50 5.79
C VAL A 115 -3.53 9.58 7.01
N ALA A 116 -3.40 8.27 6.81
CA ALA A 116 -3.31 7.31 7.90
C ALA A 116 -2.09 7.57 8.80
N ALA A 117 -0.92 7.77 8.18
CA ALA A 117 0.31 8.02 8.92
C ALA A 117 0.23 9.28 9.78
N ASN A 118 -0.28 10.37 9.21
CA ASN A 118 -0.43 11.63 9.92
C ASN A 118 -1.38 11.50 11.11
N GLU A 119 -2.56 10.90 10.91
CA GLU A 119 -3.59 10.82 11.94
C GLU A 119 -3.21 9.84 13.07
N LEU A 120 -2.56 8.72 12.73
CA LEU A 120 -2.28 7.64 13.69
C LEU A 120 -0.92 7.77 14.37
N TYR A 121 0.07 8.34 13.68
CA TYR A 121 1.46 8.34 14.13
C TYR A 121 2.10 9.73 14.18
N GLY A 122 1.46 10.75 13.60
CA GLY A 122 1.92 12.14 13.58
C GLY A 122 2.94 12.46 12.48
N SER A 123 3.12 13.76 12.23
CA SER A 123 4.12 14.33 11.32
C SER A 123 5.22 15.09 12.09
N PRO A 124 6.45 15.26 11.56
CA PRO A 124 6.93 14.81 10.25
C PRO A 124 7.15 13.29 10.20
N CYS A 125 6.83 12.68 9.06
CA CYS A 125 7.03 11.24 8.86
C CYS A 125 7.36 10.90 7.40
N ILE A 126 7.96 9.73 7.21
CA ILE A 126 8.13 9.07 5.92
C ILE A 126 7.37 7.75 5.93
N VAL A 127 6.49 7.56 4.95
CA VAL A 127 5.72 6.33 4.77
C VAL A 127 6.31 5.54 3.61
N ILE A 128 6.64 4.27 3.86
CA ILE A 128 7.27 3.40 2.88
C ILE A 128 6.30 2.25 2.56
N ASP A 129 5.79 2.21 1.33
CA ASP A 129 4.92 1.14 0.87
C ASP A 129 5.71 0.14 0.01
N PHE A 130 5.91 -1.07 0.54
CA PHE A 130 6.57 -2.17 -0.15
C PHE A 130 5.57 -2.96 -1.00
N GLY A 131 5.09 -2.32 -2.08
CA GLY A 131 4.13 -2.83 -3.04
C GLY A 131 4.75 -3.33 -4.34
N THR A 132 4.02 -3.14 -5.45
CA THR A 132 4.52 -3.43 -6.82
C THR A 132 5.75 -2.56 -7.13
N ALA A 133 5.64 -1.26 -6.85
CA ALA A 133 6.79 -0.38 -6.67
C ALA A 133 6.99 -0.16 -5.16
N THR A 134 8.19 0.27 -4.77
CA THR A 134 8.41 0.80 -3.43
C THR A 134 8.27 2.31 -3.48
N THR A 135 7.33 2.87 -2.72
CA THR A 135 7.18 4.33 -2.60
C THR A 135 7.71 4.80 -1.26
N TYR A 136 8.20 6.04 -1.24
CA TYR A 136 8.57 6.74 -0.02
C TYR A 136 7.87 8.10 -0.04
N ASP A 137 6.96 8.30 0.90
CA ASP A 137 6.03 9.43 0.93
C ASP A 137 6.29 10.28 2.17
N ILE A 138 6.69 11.54 1.97
CA ILE A 138 7.21 12.39 3.04
C ILE A 138 6.21 13.48 3.40
N LEU A 139 5.86 13.52 4.68
CA LEU A 139 5.13 14.60 5.32
C LEU A 139 6.08 15.46 6.16
N ASN A 140 5.99 16.78 6.00
CA ASN A 140 6.70 17.73 6.86
C ASN A 140 5.94 17.97 8.18
N SER A 141 6.54 18.75 9.10
CA SER A 141 5.95 19.07 10.41
C SER A 141 4.61 19.82 10.35
N LYS A 142 4.22 20.35 9.19
CA LYS A 142 2.92 20.98 8.93
C LYS A 142 1.88 20.01 8.34
N SER A 143 2.18 18.71 8.32
CA SER A 143 1.34 17.68 7.68
C SER A 143 1.14 17.91 6.18
N GLU A 144 2.14 18.49 5.51
CA GLU A 144 2.13 18.69 4.06
C GLU A 144 2.91 17.57 3.38
N PHE A 145 2.32 16.95 2.37
CA PHE A 145 3.02 16.05 1.45
C PHE A 145 3.98 16.86 0.61
N ILE A 146 5.28 16.72 0.86
CA ILE A 146 6.32 17.55 0.26
C ILE A 146 7.19 16.80 -0.76
N ALA A 147 7.26 15.48 -0.66
CA ALA A 147 8.08 14.70 -1.55
C ALA A 147 7.54 13.28 -1.66
N GLY A 148 7.74 12.73 -2.85
CA GLY A 148 7.37 11.38 -3.19
C GLY A 148 8.43 10.71 -4.02
N ILE A 149 9.05 9.66 -3.49
CA ILE A 149 10.07 8.86 -4.17
C ILE A 149 9.45 7.53 -4.60
N THR A 150 9.87 7.02 -5.75
CA THR A 150 9.46 5.72 -6.28
C THR A 150 10.69 4.94 -6.74
N SER A 151 10.82 3.70 -6.29
CA SER A 151 11.83 2.74 -6.77
C SER A 151 11.19 1.42 -7.20
N PRO A 152 11.87 0.59 -8.02
CA PRO A 152 11.34 -0.71 -8.43
C PRO A 152 11.16 -1.62 -7.22
N GLY A 153 9.96 -2.17 -7.01
CA GLY A 153 9.65 -3.07 -5.89
C GLY A 153 10.53 -4.32 -5.87
N ILE A 154 10.73 -4.93 -4.69
CA ILE A 154 11.64 -6.09 -4.52
C ILE A 154 11.28 -7.24 -5.49
N ARG A 155 9.98 -7.49 -5.69
CA ARG A 155 9.50 -8.49 -6.66
C ARG A 155 9.82 -8.11 -8.10
N ILE A 156 9.66 -6.83 -8.49
CA ILE A 156 10.06 -6.37 -9.82
C ILE A 156 11.56 -6.58 -10.03
N SER A 157 12.39 -6.25 -9.03
CA SER A 157 13.83 -6.48 -9.09
C SER A 157 14.19 -7.96 -9.24
N ALA A 158 13.54 -8.84 -8.48
CA ALA A 158 13.74 -10.29 -8.58
C ALA A 158 13.30 -10.84 -9.96
N ASP A 159 12.14 -10.42 -10.44
CA ASP A 159 11.60 -10.79 -11.75
C ASP A 159 12.50 -10.30 -12.89
N ALA A 160 13.07 -9.10 -12.77
CA ALA A 160 13.97 -8.55 -13.78
C ALA A 160 15.25 -9.40 -13.90
N LEU A 161 15.82 -9.86 -12.78
CA LEU A 161 16.97 -10.77 -12.80
C LEU A 161 16.62 -12.09 -13.49
N TRP A 162 15.46 -12.67 -13.18
CA TRP A 162 15.03 -13.94 -13.76
C TRP A 162 14.70 -13.82 -15.26
N LYS A 163 13.91 -12.81 -15.66
CA LYS A 163 13.40 -12.68 -17.04
C LYS A 163 14.45 -12.16 -18.02
N ASN A 164 15.39 -11.32 -17.56
CA ASN A 164 16.34 -10.64 -18.44
C ASN A 164 17.75 -11.23 -18.40
N THR A 165 17.94 -12.40 -17.80
CA THR A 165 19.23 -13.11 -17.82
C THR A 165 19.03 -14.59 -18.15
N ALA A 166 20.05 -15.22 -18.74
CA ALA A 166 19.91 -16.57 -19.30
C ALA A 166 19.90 -17.70 -18.26
N GLN A 167 20.51 -17.49 -17.09
CA GLN A 167 20.79 -18.58 -16.13
C GLN A 167 20.32 -18.29 -14.70
N LEU A 168 19.80 -17.10 -14.39
CA LEU A 168 19.31 -16.82 -13.05
C LEU A 168 17.91 -17.44 -12.88
N PRO A 169 17.67 -18.29 -11.86
CA PRO A 169 16.37 -18.90 -11.65
C PRO A 169 15.37 -17.90 -11.06
N HIS A 170 14.08 -18.24 -11.14
CA HIS A 170 13.07 -17.58 -10.32
C HIS A 170 13.29 -17.95 -8.85
N VAL A 171 13.42 -16.94 -7.97
CA VAL A 171 13.72 -17.14 -6.55
C VAL A 171 12.63 -16.59 -5.63
N GLU A 172 12.47 -17.26 -4.48
CA GLU A 172 11.74 -16.71 -3.36
C GLU A 172 12.51 -15.53 -2.74
N ILE A 173 11.80 -14.45 -2.39
CA ILE A 173 12.37 -13.31 -1.68
C ILE A 173 12.44 -13.67 -0.21
N LYS A 174 13.65 -13.84 0.32
CA LYS A 174 13.88 -14.30 1.68
C LYS A 174 15.19 -13.75 2.22
N ILE A 175 15.22 -13.39 3.50
CA ILE A 175 16.44 -13.01 4.19
C ILE A 175 17.35 -14.24 4.39
N THR A 176 18.62 -14.10 4.02
CA THR A 176 19.65 -15.13 4.26
C THR A 176 20.27 -14.94 5.65
N LYS A 177 20.98 -15.95 6.16
CA LYS A 177 21.61 -15.90 7.50
C LYS A 177 22.66 -14.79 7.65
N GLY A 178 23.16 -14.29 6.52
CA GLY A 178 24.17 -13.24 6.45
C GLY A 178 24.69 -13.10 5.03
N ILE A 179 25.41 -12.01 4.76
CA ILE A 179 25.94 -11.73 3.41
C ILE A 179 26.86 -12.86 2.91
N LEU A 180 27.67 -13.44 3.79
CA LEU A 180 28.62 -14.52 3.44
C LEU A 180 27.94 -15.88 3.21
N ASP A 181 26.62 -15.99 3.36
CA ASP A 181 25.83 -17.17 3.00
C ASP A 181 25.56 -17.25 1.48
N ALA A 182 25.89 -16.19 0.73
CA ALA A 182 25.80 -16.10 -0.72
C ALA A 182 26.83 -17.00 -1.44
N LYS A 183 26.67 -18.32 -1.32
CA LYS A 183 27.61 -19.35 -1.85
C LYS A 183 27.10 -20.08 -3.09
N ASN A 184 25.88 -19.80 -3.52
CA ASN A 184 25.29 -20.32 -4.76
C ASN A 184 24.37 -19.27 -5.38
N THR A 185 23.92 -19.50 -6.62
CA THR A 185 23.10 -18.54 -7.38
C THR A 185 21.86 -18.08 -6.61
N ILE A 186 21.13 -19.00 -5.98
CA ILE A 186 19.89 -18.68 -5.26
C ILE A 186 20.19 -17.78 -4.04
N THR A 187 21.10 -18.21 -3.17
CA THR A 187 21.50 -17.45 -1.97
C THR A 187 22.17 -16.12 -2.33
N SER A 188 22.91 -16.06 -3.43
CA SER A 188 23.49 -14.83 -3.98
C SER A 188 22.41 -13.84 -4.41
N MET A 189 21.40 -14.30 -5.15
CA MET A 189 20.27 -13.46 -5.56
C MET A 189 19.47 -12.99 -4.35
N GLN A 190 19.13 -13.90 -3.43
CA GLN A 190 18.38 -13.57 -2.21
C GLN A 190 19.11 -12.53 -1.35
N THR A 191 20.41 -12.73 -1.13
CA THR A 191 21.25 -11.80 -0.37
C THR A 191 21.31 -10.44 -1.07
N GLY A 192 21.61 -10.41 -2.36
CA GLY A 192 21.71 -9.16 -3.12
C GLY A 192 20.38 -8.39 -3.16
N LEU A 193 19.26 -9.11 -3.35
CA LEU A 193 17.92 -8.51 -3.37
C LEU A 193 17.57 -7.90 -2.01
N VAL A 194 17.69 -8.66 -0.91
CA VAL A 194 17.24 -8.19 0.41
C VAL A 194 18.20 -7.17 1.02
N TYR A 195 19.50 -7.45 1.10
CA TYR A 195 20.47 -6.52 1.69
C TYR A 195 20.68 -5.28 0.83
N GLY A 196 20.60 -5.40 -0.50
CA GLY A 196 20.61 -4.24 -1.39
C GLY A 196 19.39 -3.35 -1.16
N TYR A 197 18.22 -3.94 -0.91
CA TYR A 197 17.02 -3.19 -0.58
C TYR A 197 17.08 -2.51 0.78
N ILE A 198 17.62 -3.20 1.80
CA ILE A 198 17.85 -2.61 3.12
C ILE A 198 18.75 -1.37 2.97
N GLY A 199 19.88 -1.49 2.27
CA GLY A 199 20.77 -0.36 2.02
C GLY A 199 20.10 0.78 1.24
N GLN A 200 19.25 0.47 0.24
CA GLN A 200 18.45 1.48 -0.47
C GLN A 200 17.53 2.24 0.49
N VAL A 201 16.76 1.51 1.30
CA VAL A 201 15.79 2.08 2.25
C VAL A 201 16.49 2.96 3.28
N GLU A 202 17.53 2.43 3.93
CA GLU A 202 18.32 3.15 4.92
C GLU A 202 18.95 4.43 4.34
N TYR A 203 19.52 4.33 3.13
CA TYR A 203 20.14 5.49 2.49
C TYR A 203 19.11 6.58 2.17
N ILE A 204 17.97 6.22 1.58
CA ILE A 204 16.91 7.18 1.25
C ILE A 204 16.37 7.87 2.50
N ILE A 205 16.09 7.10 3.57
CA ILE A 205 15.63 7.66 4.85
C ILE A 205 16.66 8.63 5.43
N ASN A 206 17.93 8.23 5.49
CA ASN A 206 18.99 9.06 6.06
C ASN A 206 19.20 10.35 5.24
N ARG A 207 19.12 10.27 3.92
CA ARG A 207 19.16 11.45 3.04
C ARG A 207 17.97 12.37 3.28
N ALA A 208 16.75 11.83 3.40
CA ALA A 208 15.57 12.62 3.71
C ALA A 208 15.69 13.34 5.07
N LYS A 209 16.15 12.64 6.11
CA LYS A 209 16.41 13.22 7.44
C LYS A 209 17.38 14.41 7.38
N ILE A 210 18.47 14.26 6.63
CA ILE A 210 19.48 15.32 6.44
C ILE A 210 18.89 16.51 5.67
N GLU A 211 18.24 16.27 4.54
CA GLU A 211 17.71 17.33 3.66
C GLU A 211 16.56 18.11 4.31
N MET A 212 15.76 17.46 5.15
CA MET A 212 14.69 18.10 5.92
C MET A 212 15.20 18.79 7.20
N ASN A 213 16.44 18.52 7.63
CA ASN A 213 16.92 18.86 8.97
C ASN A 213 16.02 18.30 10.09
N GLU A 214 15.53 17.06 9.90
CA GLU A 214 14.60 16.37 10.80
C GLU A 214 15.19 15.02 11.24
N PRO A 215 16.10 14.99 12.24
CA PRO A 215 16.74 13.75 12.67
C PRO A 215 15.75 12.72 13.25
N ASN A 216 14.62 13.20 13.78
CA ASN A 216 13.54 12.41 14.37
C ASN A 216 12.39 12.15 13.38
N LEU A 217 12.63 12.23 12.07
CA LEU A 217 11.64 11.88 11.05
C LEU A 217 11.15 10.44 11.28
N LYS A 218 9.87 10.30 11.61
CA LYS A 218 9.27 9.00 11.93
C LYS A 218 9.17 8.12 10.69
N VAL A 219 9.65 6.88 10.77
CA VAL A 219 9.63 5.94 9.65
C VAL A 219 8.52 4.90 9.83
N ILE A 220 7.57 4.89 8.89
CA ILE A 220 6.41 3.98 8.92
C ILE A 220 6.43 3.12 7.66
N ALA A 221 6.29 1.80 7.80
CA ALA A 221 6.26 0.86 6.70
C ALA A 221 4.90 0.16 6.57
N THR A 222 4.47 -0.07 5.33
CA THR A 222 3.32 -0.89 4.95
C THR A 222 3.66 -1.71 3.69
N GLY A 223 2.73 -2.52 3.23
CA GLY A 223 2.91 -3.31 2.01
C GLY A 223 3.32 -4.76 2.28
N GLY A 224 3.23 -5.58 1.23
CA GLY A 224 3.31 -7.03 1.34
C GLY A 224 4.70 -7.57 1.71
N LEU A 225 5.76 -6.84 1.36
CA LEU A 225 7.15 -7.26 1.60
C LEU A 225 7.85 -6.46 2.70
N ALA A 226 7.13 -5.56 3.38
CA ALA A 226 7.67 -4.70 4.43
C ALA A 226 8.28 -5.50 5.59
N ASN A 227 7.63 -6.60 6.01
CA ASN A 227 8.12 -7.38 7.13
C ASN A 227 9.52 -7.98 6.87
N ILE A 228 9.80 -8.40 5.63
CA ILE A 228 11.12 -8.95 5.25
C ILE A 228 12.21 -7.88 5.40
N ILE A 229 11.91 -6.63 5.02
CA ILE A 229 12.88 -5.54 5.13
C ILE A 229 13.04 -5.10 6.58
N ARG A 230 11.94 -4.94 7.31
CA ARG A 230 11.94 -4.56 8.73
C ARG A 230 12.73 -5.53 9.60
N GLU A 231 12.71 -6.83 9.30
CA GLU A 231 13.52 -7.82 10.02
C GLU A 231 15.04 -7.61 9.85
N GLY A 232 15.46 -6.88 8.82
CA GLY A 232 16.87 -6.62 8.51
C GLY A 232 17.36 -5.21 8.83
N THR A 233 16.52 -4.33 9.41
CA THR A 233 16.93 -2.96 9.76
C THR A 233 16.11 -2.36 10.91
N ASP A 234 16.76 -1.56 11.74
CA ASP A 234 16.13 -0.84 12.86
C ASP A 234 15.62 0.55 12.46
N VAL A 235 15.82 1.00 11.21
CA VAL A 235 15.39 2.34 10.78
C VAL A 235 13.87 2.46 10.65
N ILE A 236 13.14 1.34 10.54
CA ILE A 236 11.68 1.31 10.45
C ILE A 236 11.10 1.22 11.86
N GLU A 237 10.52 2.32 12.33
CA GLU A 237 9.97 2.43 13.69
C GLU A 237 8.58 1.80 13.82
N VAL A 238 7.76 1.91 12.77
CA VAL A 238 6.38 1.43 12.76
C VAL A 238 6.16 0.53 11.56
N TYR A 239 5.52 -0.63 11.78
CA TYR A 239 5.00 -1.47 10.71
C TYR A 239 3.50 -1.64 10.88
N ASP A 240 2.74 -1.16 9.88
CA ASP A 240 1.28 -1.24 9.87
C ASP A 240 0.80 -1.90 8.57
N PRO A 241 0.52 -3.22 8.58
CA PRO A 241 0.17 -3.99 7.38
C PRO A 241 -1.20 -3.63 6.78
N ILE A 242 -1.97 -2.77 7.45
CA ILE A 242 -3.32 -2.35 7.04
C ILE A 242 -3.44 -0.82 7.00
N LEU A 243 -2.31 -0.10 6.93
CA LEU A 243 -2.24 1.36 6.92
C LEU A 243 -3.19 1.97 5.88
N THR A 244 -3.18 1.42 4.66
CA THR A 244 -4.00 1.90 3.54
C THR A 244 -5.49 1.74 3.83
N LEU A 245 -5.90 0.60 4.41
CA LEU A 245 -7.31 0.36 4.77
C LEU A 245 -7.78 1.30 5.88
N LYS A 246 -6.92 1.58 6.86
CA LYS A 246 -7.18 2.57 7.91
C LYS A 246 -7.30 3.98 7.30
N GLY A 247 -6.41 4.35 6.39
CA GLY A 247 -6.45 5.62 5.67
C GLY A 247 -7.76 5.81 4.90
N LEU A 248 -8.23 4.78 4.19
CA LEU A 248 -9.51 4.81 3.48
C LEU A 248 -10.67 5.04 4.46
N ASN A 249 -10.68 4.35 5.59
CA ASN A 249 -11.70 4.53 6.61
C ASN A 249 -11.70 5.95 7.21
N LEU A 250 -10.52 6.50 7.50
CA LEU A 250 -10.36 7.88 7.99
C LEU A 250 -10.86 8.89 6.96
N ILE A 251 -10.52 8.71 5.68
CA ILE A 251 -11.02 9.57 4.60
C ILE A 251 -12.53 9.45 4.47
N TYR A 252 -13.10 8.25 4.55
CA TYR A 252 -14.54 8.05 4.51
C TYR A 252 -15.25 8.85 5.60
N LYS A 253 -14.78 8.75 6.85
CA LYS A 253 -15.32 9.51 8.00
C LYS A 253 -15.27 11.03 7.80
N LYS A 254 -14.26 11.56 7.09
CA LYS A 254 -14.12 13.02 6.80
C LYS A 254 -15.05 13.52 5.67
N ASN A 255 -15.74 12.64 4.94
CA ASN A 255 -16.52 12.98 3.75
C ASN A 255 -18.00 12.58 3.83
N ILE A 256 -18.46 12.05 4.97
CA ILE A 256 -19.87 11.77 5.24
C ILE A 256 -20.51 12.81 6.15
#